data_AF-A0A351HYB3-F1
#
_entry.id   AF-A0A351HYB3-F1
#
_cell.length_a   1.000
_cell.length_b   1.000
_cell.length_c   1.000
_cell.angle_alpha   90.00
_cell.angle_beta   90.00
_cell.angle_gamma   90.00
#
_symmetry.space_group_name_H-M   'P 1'
#
loop_
_entity.id
_entity.type
_entity.pdbx_description
1 polymer ?
#
loop_
_entity_poly.entity_id
_entity_poly.type
_entity_poly.pdbx_seq_one_letter_code
_entity_poly.pdbx_strand_id
1 'polypeptide(L)'
;YRKSSKSLCVLYPMDGYFIALVVIGNKELNEMEAYLPQASPEIQALFKRTPFAAGGRWLMIPVTSERILDDVKNLIQIRVRPK
;
A
#
# COMPACT_ATOMS: atom_id res chain seq x y z
N TYR A 1 -6.70 -10.05 2.20
CA TYR A 1 -5.94 -10.93 1.28
C TYR A 1 -4.61 -11.32 1.91
N ARG A 2 -4.17 -12.57 1.74
CA ARG A 2 -2.93 -13.08 2.37
C ARG A 2 -2.16 -14.00 1.43
N LYS A 3 -0.84 -14.09 1.63
CA LYS A 3 0.03 -15.13 1.04
C LYS A 3 0.72 -15.86 2.19
N SER A 4 0.47 -17.16 2.29
CA SER A 4 0.80 -17.94 3.49
C SER A 4 0.21 -17.26 4.76
N SER A 5 1.00 -17.01 5.79
CA SER A 5 0.59 -16.28 7.00
C SER A 5 0.67 -14.76 6.88
N LYS A 6 1.22 -14.21 5.79
CA LYS A 6 1.47 -12.77 5.62
C LYS A 6 0.25 -12.07 5.03
N SER A 7 -0.26 -11.05 5.72
CA SER A 7 -1.27 -10.14 5.17
C SER A 7 -0.68 -9.32 4.02
N LEU A 8 -1.36 -9.31 2.88
CA LEU A 8 -0.99 -8.48 1.72
C LEU A 8 -1.73 -7.15 1.74
N CYS A 9 -3.03 -7.20 2.02
CA CYS A 9 -3.88 -6.04 2.26
C CYS A 9 -5.18 -6.46 2.96
N VAL A 10 -5.86 -5.49 3.57
CA VAL A 10 -7.25 -5.61 4.05
C VAL A 10 -8.09 -4.62 3.26
N LEU A 11 -9.28 -5.03 2.79
CA LEU A 11 -10.20 -4.13 2.10
C LEU A 11 -11.38 -3.83 3.02
N TYR A 12 -11.68 -2.54 3.18
CA TYR A 12 -12.87 -2.06 3.88
C TYR A 12 -13.86 -1.54 2.84
N PRO A 13 -15.03 -2.17 2.67
CA PRO A 13 -16.04 -1.68 1.75
C PRO A 13 -16.59 -0.35 2.26
N MET A 14 -16.78 0.59 1.34
CA MET A 14 -17.42 1.89 1.58
C MET A 14 -18.55 2.06 0.56
N ASP A 15 -19.32 3.14 0.66
CA ASP A 15 -20.34 3.44 -0.34
C ASP A 15 -19.69 3.94 -1.65
N GLY A 16 -19.81 3.16 -2.71
CA GLY A 16 -19.26 3.48 -4.04
C GLY A 16 -17.74 3.31 -4.22
N TYR A 17 -17.01 2.88 -3.18
CA TYR A 17 -15.56 2.61 -3.25
C TYR A 17 -15.11 1.66 -2.12
N PHE A 18 -13.81 1.43 -1.97
CA PHE A 18 -13.26 0.71 -0.82
C PHE A 18 -11.94 1.34 -0.36
N ILE A 19 -11.58 1.11 0.89
CA ILE A 19 -10.25 1.44 1.42
C ILE A 19 -9.39 0.18 1.41
N ALA A 20 -8.25 0.24 0.73
CA ALA A 20 -7.21 -0.77 0.83
C ALA A 20 -6.21 -0.37 1.93
N LEU A 21 -6.16 -1.14 3.00
CA LEU A 21 -5.06 -1.06 3.96
C LEU A 21 -3.89 -1.91 3.47
N VAL A 22 -2.79 -1.24 3.14
CA VAL A 22 -1.51 -1.88 2.82
C VAL A 22 -0.47 -1.41 3.82
N VAL A 23 0.19 -2.34 4.50
CA VAL A 23 1.27 -2.01 5.44
C VAL A 23 2.59 -2.06 4.69
N ILE A 24 3.48 -1.08 4.79
CA ILE A 24 4.85 -1.14 4.23
C ILE A 24 5.83 -1.28 5.39
N GLY A 25 6.52 -2.41 5.48
CA GLY A 25 7.45 -2.72 6.56
C GLY A 25 8.89 -2.54 6.11
N ASN A 26 9.85 -2.75 7.02
CA ASN A 26 11.27 -2.56 6.71
C ASN A 26 11.75 -3.38 5.50
N LYS A 27 11.22 -4.60 5.32
CA LYS A 27 11.59 -5.48 4.19
C LYS A 27 11.10 -4.96 2.83
N GLU A 28 10.10 -4.10 2.83
CA GLU A 28 9.49 -3.54 1.62
C GLU A 28 9.95 -2.11 1.35
N LEU A 29 10.67 -1.49 2.28
CA LEU A 29 10.96 -0.05 2.22
C LEU A 29 11.80 0.30 0.99
N ASN A 30 12.83 -0.47 0.66
CA ASN A 30 13.67 -0.24 -0.51
C ASN A 30 12.87 -0.30 -1.82
N GLU A 31 12.01 -1.31 -1.98
CA GLU A 31 11.16 -1.45 -3.17
C GLU A 31 10.09 -0.35 -3.23
N MET A 32 9.53 0.02 -2.07
CA MET A 32 8.59 1.13 -1.98
C MET A 32 9.23 2.45 -2.36
N GLU A 33 10.44 2.75 -1.88
CA GLU A 33 11.18 3.97 -2.22
C GLU A 33 11.55 4.01 -3.71
N ALA A 34 11.88 2.88 -4.32
CA ALA A 34 12.12 2.77 -5.76
C ALA A 34 10.83 2.98 -6.59
N TYR A 35 9.68 2.57 -6.07
CA TYR A 35 8.38 2.76 -6.72
C TYR A 35 7.78 4.15 -6.51
N LEU A 36 8.09 4.81 -5.38
CA LEU A 36 7.47 6.06 -4.95
C LEU A 36 7.44 7.16 -6.04
N PRO A 37 8.50 7.39 -6.85
CA PRO A 37 8.47 8.39 -7.91
C PRO A 37 7.46 8.09 -9.03
N GLN A 38 7.10 6.82 -9.21
CA GLN A 38 6.13 6.36 -10.22
C GLN A 38 4.71 6.28 -9.67
N ALA A 39 4.51 6.33 -8.36
CA ALA A 39 3.19 6.27 -7.74
C ALA A 39 2.37 7.54 -8.02
N SER A 40 1.05 7.48 -7.89
CA SER A 40 0.20 8.68 -7.95
C SER A 40 0.58 9.71 -6.87
N PRO A 41 0.31 11.01 -7.10
CA PRO A 41 0.54 12.05 -6.09
C PRO A 41 -0.11 11.75 -4.74
N GLU A 42 -1.29 11.12 -4.74
CA GLU A 42 -2.04 10.72 -3.56
C GLU A 42 -1.27 9.70 -2.72
N ILE A 43 -0.69 8.67 -3.37
CA ILE A 43 0.13 7.65 -2.71
C ILE A 43 1.46 8.23 -2.24
N GLN A 44 2.08 9.10 -3.03
CA GLN A 44 3.31 9.79 -2.62
C GLN A 44 3.09 10.61 -1.35
N ALA A 45 2.04 11.43 -1.34
CA ALA A 45 1.67 12.26 -0.19
C ALA A 45 1.27 11.41 1.01
N LEU A 46 0.54 10.31 0.80
CA LEU A 46 0.14 9.38 1.86
C LEU A 46 1.35 8.70 2.50
N PHE A 47 2.26 8.17 1.69
CA PHE A 47 3.47 7.53 2.20
C PHE A 47 4.33 8.50 3.02
N LYS A 48 4.53 9.72 2.51
CA LYS A 48 5.33 10.76 3.19
C LYS A 48 4.74 11.15 4.55
N ARG A 49 3.42 11.32 4.65
CA ARG A 49 2.76 11.75 5.89
C ARG A 49 2.51 10.63 6.89
N THR A 50 2.37 9.39 6.44
CA THR A 50 2.04 8.25 7.32
C THR A 50 3.28 7.78 8.08
N PRO A 51 3.37 7.95 9.42
CA PRO A 51 4.53 7.54 10.19
C PRO A 51 4.70 6.02 10.21
N PHE A 52 5.92 5.58 10.48
CA PHE A 52 6.21 4.17 10.73
C PHE A 52 5.79 3.82 12.18
N ALA A 53 4.89 2.86 12.35
CA ALA A 53 4.39 2.40 13.65
C ALA A 53 3.96 0.93 13.59
N ALA A 54 4.03 0.21 14.71
CA ALA A 54 3.61 -1.20 14.79
C ALA A 54 4.20 -2.08 13.64
N GLY A 55 5.49 -1.90 13.34
CA GLY A 55 6.20 -2.69 12.34
C GLY A 55 6.01 -2.27 10.87
N GLY A 56 5.34 -1.15 10.58
CA GLY A 56 5.22 -0.63 9.22
C GLY A 56 4.59 0.76 9.10
N ARG A 57 4.52 1.29 7.89
CA ARG A 57 3.61 2.40 7.54
C ARG A 57 2.28 1.81 7.12
N TRP A 58 1.22 2.15 7.85
CA TRP A 58 -0.13 1.61 7.62
C TRP A 58 -0.88 2.54 6.67
N LEU A 59 -0.84 2.25 5.38
CA LEU A 59 -1.43 3.09 4.35
C LEU A 59 -2.90 2.73 4.18
N MET A 60 -3.79 3.57 4.71
CA MET A 60 -5.22 3.53 4.43
C MET A 60 -5.47 4.25 3.10
N ILE A 61 -5.68 3.50 2.02
CA ILE A 61 -5.76 4.04 0.66
C ILE A 61 -7.22 4.00 0.20
N PRO A 62 -7.94 5.13 0.10
CA PRO A 62 -9.22 5.20 -0.58
C PRO A 62 -9.02 4.90 -2.07
N VAL A 63 -9.59 3.81 -2.58
CA VAL A 63 -9.46 3.41 -3.98
C VAL A 63 -10.64 3.98 -4.75
N THR A 64 -10.46 5.20 -5.26
CA THR A 64 -11.52 6.00 -5.93
C THR A 64 -11.28 6.19 -7.43
N SER A 65 -10.17 5.67 -7.97
CA SER A 65 -9.84 5.72 -9.39
C SER A 65 -9.05 4.49 -9.84
N GLU A 66 -9.06 4.20 -11.14
CA GLU A 66 -8.25 3.13 -11.72
C GLU A 66 -6.76 3.33 -11.46
N ARG A 67 -6.30 4.58 -11.48
CA ARG A 67 -4.89 4.89 -11.20
C ARG A 67 -4.49 4.52 -9.77
N ILE A 68 -5.31 4.83 -8.78
CA ILE A 68 -5.06 4.45 -7.38
C ILE A 68 -5.15 2.92 -7.22
N LEU A 69 -6.07 2.28 -7.93
CA LEU A 69 -6.19 0.83 -7.94
C LEU A 69 -4.89 0.17 -8.46
N ASP A 70 -4.30 0.71 -9.53
CA ASP A 70 -3.04 0.20 -10.06
C ASP A 70 -1.87 0.42 -9.09
N ASP A 71 -1.83 1.56 -8.39
CA ASP A 71 -0.85 1.73 -7.32
C ASP A 71 -1.04 0.69 -6.21
N VAL A 72 -2.27 0.44 -5.76
CA VAL A 72 -2.56 -0.60 -4.75
C VAL A 72 -2.10 -1.97 -5.22
N LYS A 73 -2.30 -2.33 -6.49
CA LYS A 73 -1.79 -3.59 -7.05
C LYS A 73 -0.26 -3.65 -6.98
N ASN A 74 0.45 -2.57 -7.31
CA ASN A 74 1.90 -2.50 -7.21
C ASN A 74 2.39 -2.65 -5.76
N LEU A 75 1.74 -1.96 -4.81
CA LEU A 75 2.06 -2.10 -3.37
C LEU A 75 1.84 -3.53 -2.87
N ILE A 76 0.79 -4.21 -3.35
CA ILE A 76 0.56 -5.63 -3.06
C ILE A 76 1.68 -6.50 -3.65
N GLN A 77 2.17 -6.21 -4.86
CA GLN A 77 3.29 -6.96 -5.45
C GLN A 77 4.59 -6.80 -4.65
N ILE A 78 4.90 -5.58 -4.22
CA ILE A 78 6.02 -5.30 -3.29
C ILE A 78 5.88 -6.17 -2.02
N ARG A 79 4.67 -6.25 -1.45
CA ARG A 79 4.39 -7.10 -0.29
C ARG A 79 4.53 -8.60 -0.56
N VAL A 80 4.29 -9.06 -1.79
CA VAL A 80 4.36 -10.49 -2.16
C VAL A 80 5.81 -10.98 -2.28
N ARG A 81 6.76 -10.10 -2.64
CA ARG A 81 8.16 -10.44 -2.96
C ARG A 81 9.19 -9.55 -2.24
N PRO A 82 9.17 -9.42 -0.90
CA PRO A 82 10.28 -8.72 -0.24
C PRO A 82 11.59 -9.48 -0.49
N LYS A 83 12.58 -8.82 -1.11
CA LYS A 83 13.97 -9.31 -1.14
C LYS A 83 14.62 -9.26 0.24
#